data_AF-A0A429BWJ2-F1
#
_entry.id   AF-A0A429BWJ2-F1
#
_cell.length_a   1.000
_cell.length_b   1.000
_cell.length_c   1.000
_cell.angle_alpha   90.00
_cell.angle_beta   90.00
_cell.angle_gamma   90.00
#
_symmetry.space_group_name_H-M   'P 1'
#
loop_
_entity.id
_entity.type
_entity.pdbx_description
1 polymer ?
#
loop_
_entity_poly.entity_id
_entity_poly.type
_entity_poly.pdbx_seq_one_letter_code
_entity_poly.pdbx_strand_id
1 'polypeptide(L)'
;ALRWWTRRSGTGAPELPAGAPEPGATARALPVPLPDAADPAAVLLGGLAADTPDRTAERAERDPALRTVETALWLCRAYLDAGNAARAEEWVARAKGWSGDYDWRIFWHRGLVHLTRGAVDQAEDEFAATYAALPGEAAPKLALGYCAEYLAARFREPGAREPGPPGPDAQGAAVRGPALRGPGGPGVRAPDAREPDAAQAAARARAREAQA
;
A
#
# COMPACT_ATOMS: atom_id res chain seq x y z
N ALA A 1 6.94 7.00 35.59
CA ALA A 1 6.50 7.30 34.21
C ALA A 1 6.19 6.04 33.41
N LEU A 2 7.09 5.04 33.37
CA LEU A 2 6.93 3.82 32.56
C LEU A 2 5.66 3.01 32.82
N ARG A 3 5.12 3.03 34.05
CA ARG A 3 3.86 2.34 34.39
C ARG A 3 2.66 2.75 33.52
N TRP A 4 2.67 3.92 32.90
CA TRP A 4 1.58 4.34 32.01
C TRP A 4 1.70 3.72 30.61
N TRP A 5 2.89 3.28 30.23
CA TRP A 5 3.19 2.64 28.95
C TRP A 5 3.19 1.10 29.07
N THR A 6 3.54 0.57 30.23
CA THR A 6 3.71 -0.88 30.43
C THR A 6 2.58 -1.56 31.19
N ARG A 7 1.67 -0.80 31.82
CA ARG A 7 0.54 -1.37 32.56
C ARG A 7 -0.55 -1.79 31.58
N ARG A 8 -0.68 -3.10 31.36
CA ARG A 8 -1.85 -3.67 30.67
C ARG A 8 -3.05 -3.64 31.62
N SER A 9 -4.14 -3.03 31.18
CA SER A 9 -5.43 -3.10 31.86
C SER A 9 -6.17 -4.34 31.36
N GLY A 10 -6.18 -5.45 32.13
CA GLY A 10 -6.91 -6.68 31.78
C GLY A 10 -6.18 -7.96 32.16
N THR A 11 -6.92 -9.08 32.26
CA THR A 11 -6.43 -10.41 32.69
C THR A 11 -5.91 -11.28 31.54
N GLY A 12 -5.80 -10.75 30.32
CA GLY A 12 -5.21 -11.43 29.16
C GLY A 12 -4.80 -10.42 28.08
N ALA A 13 -3.69 -10.68 27.37
CA ALA A 13 -3.35 -9.91 26.17
C ALA A 13 -4.32 -10.35 25.06
N PRO A 14 -4.96 -9.41 24.31
CA PRO A 14 -5.70 -9.81 23.13
C PRO A 14 -4.76 -10.55 22.18
N GLU A 15 -5.18 -11.70 21.68
CA GLU A 15 -4.46 -12.38 20.60
C GLU A 15 -4.53 -11.47 19.38
N LEU A 16 -3.40 -10.84 19.06
CA LEU A 16 -3.26 -10.09 17.82
C LEU A 16 -3.10 -11.10 16.69
N PRO A 17 -3.77 -10.89 15.53
CA PRO A 17 -3.56 -11.73 14.37
C PRO A 17 -2.06 -11.83 14.06
N ALA A 18 -1.57 -13.05 13.91
CA ALA A 18 -0.19 -13.28 13.49
C ALA A 18 -0.08 -12.98 11.99
N GLY A 19 0.67 -11.93 11.63
CA GLY A 19 0.96 -11.57 10.25
C GLY A 19 0.71 -10.09 9.93
N ALA A 20 1.11 -9.68 8.73
CA ALA A 20 0.84 -8.34 8.25
C ALA A 20 -0.68 -8.13 8.07
N PRO A 21 -1.22 -6.94 8.38
CA PRO A 21 -2.62 -6.63 8.15
C PRO A 21 -2.99 -6.75 6.66
N GLU A 22 -4.27 -6.94 6.37
CA GLU A 22 -4.77 -7.04 5.00
C GLU A 22 -4.47 -5.75 4.19
N PRO A 23 -4.00 -5.84 2.92
CA PRO A 23 -3.60 -4.68 2.12
C PRO A 23 -4.62 -3.56 2.01
N GLY A 24 -5.89 -3.85 1.73
CA GLY A 24 -6.95 -2.85 1.67
C GLY A 24 -7.22 -2.17 3.02
N ALA A 25 -7.23 -2.92 4.11
CA ALA A 25 -7.32 -2.36 5.46
C ALA A 25 -6.13 -1.43 5.77
N THR A 26 -4.92 -1.83 5.39
CA THR A 26 -3.71 -0.99 5.53
C THR A 26 -3.81 0.29 4.70
N ALA A 27 -4.28 0.22 3.46
CA ALA A 27 -4.46 1.39 2.61
C ALA A 27 -5.34 2.46 3.27
N ARG A 28 -6.40 2.04 3.97
CA ARG A 28 -7.31 2.94 4.70
C ARG A 28 -6.69 3.49 5.99
N ALA A 29 -5.80 2.72 6.63
CA ALA A 29 -5.15 3.11 7.87
C ALA A 29 -3.93 4.03 7.66
N LEU A 30 -3.30 4.00 6.48
CA LEU A 30 -2.14 4.84 6.17
C LEU A 30 -2.50 6.33 6.21
N PRO A 31 -1.57 7.22 6.59
CA PRO A 31 -1.84 8.65 6.76
C PRO A 31 -2.51 9.32 5.55
N VAL A 32 -3.34 10.33 5.82
CA VAL A 32 -3.94 11.17 4.78
C VAL A 32 -3.10 12.44 4.66
N PRO A 33 -2.51 12.75 3.48
CA PRO A 33 -1.81 14.01 3.25
C PRO A 33 -2.71 15.21 3.53
N LEU A 34 -2.10 16.29 4.06
CA LEU A 34 -2.82 17.56 4.21
C LEU A 34 -3.14 18.14 2.83
N PRO A 35 -4.38 18.64 2.62
CA PRO A 35 -4.72 19.37 1.40
C PRO A 35 -3.86 20.63 1.21
N ASP A 36 -3.57 20.98 -0.04
CA ASP A 36 -2.95 22.25 -0.38
C ASP A 36 -3.91 23.40 -0.06
N ALA A 37 -3.49 24.30 0.84
CA ALA A 37 -4.29 25.46 1.24
C ALA A 37 -4.49 26.48 0.11
N ALA A 38 -3.69 26.42 -0.96
CA ALA A 38 -3.86 27.26 -2.14
C ALA A 38 -4.90 26.71 -3.13
N ASP A 39 -5.36 25.47 -2.98
CA ASP A 39 -6.40 24.90 -3.84
C ASP A 39 -7.76 25.55 -3.51
N PRO A 40 -8.50 26.05 -4.53
CA PRO A 40 -9.79 26.71 -4.31
C PRO A 40 -10.83 25.84 -3.58
N ALA A 41 -10.74 24.52 -3.69
CA ALA A 41 -11.66 23.60 -3.04
C ALA A 41 -11.26 23.24 -1.59
N ALA A 42 -10.06 23.63 -1.12
CA ALA A 42 -9.53 23.22 0.19
C ALA A 42 -10.48 23.52 1.36
N VAL A 43 -11.13 24.69 1.33
CA VAL A 43 -12.10 25.11 2.36
C VAL A 43 -13.42 24.31 2.29
N LEU A 44 -13.73 23.74 1.13
CA LEU A 44 -14.97 23.01 0.87
C LEU A 44 -14.85 21.51 1.21
N LEU A 45 -13.64 20.96 1.27
CA LEU A 45 -13.40 19.52 1.50
C LEU A 45 -14.03 18.99 2.79
N GLY A 46 -14.00 19.77 3.88
CA GLY A 46 -14.63 19.38 5.14
C GLY A 46 -16.14 19.18 5.02
N GLY A 47 -16.80 19.91 4.11
CA GLY A 47 -18.22 19.73 3.79
C GLY A 47 -18.50 18.54 2.86
N LEU A 48 -17.54 18.16 2.00
CA LEU A 48 -17.67 16.99 1.10
C LEU A 48 -17.74 15.68 1.87
N ALA A 49 -17.11 15.61 3.05
CA ALA A 49 -17.14 14.45 3.94
C ALA A 49 -18.53 14.10 4.50
N ALA A 50 -19.51 14.99 4.38
CA ALA A 50 -20.89 14.72 4.77
C ALA A 50 -21.71 14.01 3.68
N ASP A 51 -21.20 13.88 2.46
CA ASP A 51 -21.92 13.30 1.31
C ASP A 51 -21.28 11.98 0.82
N THR A 52 -21.97 11.26 -0.06
CA THR A 52 -21.42 10.04 -0.68
C THR A 52 -20.39 10.39 -1.76
N PRO A 53 -19.37 9.54 -1.99
CA PRO A 53 -18.38 9.78 -3.04
C PRO A 53 -19.00 9.89 -4.44
N ASP A 54 -20.13 9.22 -4.71
CA ASP A 54 -20.84 9.34 -5.99
C ASP A 54 -21.49 10.72 -6.16
N ARG A 55 -22.16 11.23 -5.14
CA ARG A 55 -22.79 12.57 -5.20
C ARG A 55 -21.75 13.68 -5.32
N THR A 56 -20.66 13.58 -4.58
CA THR A 56 -19.54 14.53 -4.70
C THR A 56 -18.89 14.44 -6.08
N ALA A 57 -18.69 13.23 -6.62
CA ALA A 57 -18.17 13.04 -7.97
C ALA A 57 -19.09 13.69 -9.03
N GLU A 58 -20.40 13.46 -8.94
CA GLU A 58 -21.36 14.11 -9.84
C GLU A 58 -21.33 15.64 -9.72
N ARG A 59 -21.17 16.17 -8.51
CA ARG A 59 -21.07 17.61 -8.29
C ARG A 59 -19.79 18.18 -8.91
N ALA A 60 -18.65 17.50 -8.75
CA ALA A 60 -17.39 17.87 -9.38
C ALA A 60 -17.46 17.86 -10.92
N GLU A 61 -18.24 16.95 -11.50
CA GLU A 61 -18.48 16.93 -12.95
C GLU A 61 -19.36 18.12 -13.41
N ARG A 62 -20.22 18.69 -12.55
CA ARG A 62 -21.11 19.81 -12.92
C ARG A 62 -20.56 21.19 -12.56
N ASP A 63 -19.75 21.28 -11.51
CA ASP A 63 -19.24 22.53 -10.95
C ASP A 63 -17.72 22.65 -11.19
N PRO A 64 -17.28 23.55 -12.09
CA PRO A 64 -15.86 23.79 -12.34
C PRO A 64 -15.06 24.17 -11.09
N ALA A 65 -15.69 24.76 -10.06
CA ALA A 65 -15.01 25.12 -8.82
C ALA A 65 -14.55 23.89 -8.00
N LEU A 66 -15.11 22.72 -8.28
CA LEU A 66 -14.74 21.44 -7.66
C LEU A 66 -13.85 20.58 -8.57
N ARG A 67 -13.50 21.04 -9.77
CA ARG A 67 -12.57 20.33 -10.66
C ARG A 67 -11.12 20.67 -10.30
N THR A 68 -10.73 20.30 -9.09
CA THR A 68 -9.42 20.61 -8.51
C THR A 68 -8.66 19.35 -8.12
N VAL A 69 -7.34 19.47 -7.94
CA VAL A 69 -6.49 18.35 -7.53
C VAL A 69 -6.94 17.85 -6.16
N GLU A 70 -7.23 18.75 -5.21
CA GLU A 70 -7.66 18.35 -3.88
C GLU A 70 -9.01 17.62 -3.87
N THR A 71 -9.96 18.06 -4.70
CA THR A 71 -11.25 17.36 -4.82
C THR A 71 -11.05 15.95 -5.39
N ALA A 72 -10.17 15.80 -6.37
CA ALA A 72 -9.86 14.50 -6.95
C ALA A 72 -9.14 13.55 -5.98
N LEU A 73 -8.17 14.05 -5.22
CA LEU A 73 -7.48 13.25 -4.19
C LEU A 73 -8.41 12.86 -3.03
N TRP A 74 -9.29 13.78 -2.62
CA TRP A 74 -10.34 13.48 -1.65
C TRP A 74 -11.29 12.39 -2.15
N LEU A 75 -11.77 12.49 -3.40
CA LEU A 75 -12.63 11.47 -4.03
C LEU A 75 -11.91 10.13 -4.15
N CYS A 76 -10.63 10.13 -4.54
CA CYS A 76 -9.81 8.92 -4.55
C CYS A 76 -9.87 8.23 -3.18
N ARG A 77 -9.62 8.98 -2.10
CA ARG A 77 -9.64 8.41 -0.75
C ARG A 77 -11.03 7.90 -0.35
N ALA A 78 -12.07 8.67 -0.61
CA ALA A 78 -13.44 8.28 -0.30
C ALA A 78 -13.88 6.99 -1.02
N TYR A 79 -13.48 6.78 -2.28
CA TYR A 79 -13.73 5.53 -2.99
C TYR A 79 -12.90 4.35 -2.46
N LEU A 80 -11.65 4.58 -2.01
CA LEU A 80 -10.86 3.52 -1.35
C LEU A 80 -11.49 3.08 -0.02
N ASP A 81 -12.01 4.03 0.76
CA ASP A 81 -12.76 3.74 1.98
C ASP A 81 -14.04 2.93 1.68
N ALA A 82 -14.71 3.23 0.56
CA ALA A 82 -15.83 2.44 0.05
C ALA A 82 -15.42 1.10 -0.62
N GLY A 83 -14.12 0.83 -0.79
CA GLY A 83 -13.60 -0.39 -1.43
C GLY A 83 -13.67 -0.40 -2.97
N ASN A 84 -13.93 0.75 -3.59
CA ASN A 84 -14.03 0.89 -5.04
C ASN A 84 -12.70 1.37 -5.64
N ALA A 85 -11.74 0.44 -5.78
CA ALA A 85 -10.42 0.74 -6.33
C ALA A 85 -10.44 1.18 -7.80
N ALA A 86 -11.48 0.83 -8.58
CA ALA A 86 -11.61 1.26 -9.96
C ALA A 86 -11.90 2.77 -10.03
N ARG A 87 -12.90 3.24 -9.28
CA ARG A 87 -13.22 4.67 -9.20
C ARG A 87 -12.09 5.47 -8.56
N ALA A 88 -11.43 4.93 -7.54
CA ALA A 88 -10.26 5.59 -6.96
C ALA A 88 -9.14 5.81 -7.99
N GLU A 89 -8.84 4.81 -8.83
CA GLU A 89 -7.86 4.93 -9.92
C GLU A 89 -8.23 6.02 -10.93
N GLU A 90 -9.51 6.09 -11.32
CA GLU A 90 -10.01 7.14 -12.21
C GLU A 90 -9.81 8.55 -11.64
N TRP A 91 -9.96 8.72 -10.32
CA TRP A 91 -9.80 10.01 -9.66
C TRP A 91 -8.34 10.40 -9.43
N VAL A 92 -7.46 9.46 -9.09
CA VAL A 92 -6.01 9.77 -9.03
C VAL A 92 -5.44 10.08 -10.42
N ALA A 93 -5.97 9.46 -11.49
CA ALA A 93 -5.60 9.80 -12.86
C ALA A 93 -6.05 11.22 -13.26
N ARG A 94 -7.25 11.65 -12.85
CA ARG A 94 -7.70 13.05 -12.99
C ARG A 94 -6.80 14.01 -12.22
N ALA A 95 -6.49 13.69 -10.95
CA ALA A 95 -5.58 14.48 -10.14
C ALA A 95 -4.22 14.66 -10.82
N LYS A 96 -3.65 13.60 -11.39
CA LYS A 96 -2.40 13.66 -12.17
C LYS A 96 -2.53 14.57 -13.40
N GLY A 97 -3.65 14.49 -14.11
CA GLY A 97 -3.90 15.34 -15.28
C GLY A 97 -4.10 16.82 -14.95
N TRP A 98 -4.46 17.14 -13.70
CA TRP A 98 -4.69 18.51 -13.23
C TRP A 98 -3.52 19.06 -12.39
N SER A 99 -2.66 18.19 -11.86
CA SER A 99 -1.46 18.59 -11.13
C SER A 99 -0.40 19.16 -12.09
N GLY A 100 0.40 20.11 -11.59
CA GLY A 100 1.60 20.58 -12.27
C GLY A 100 2.72 19.52 -12.26
N ASP A 101 3.95 19.96 -12.58
CA ASP A 101 5.09 19.06 -12.64
C ASP A 101 5.43 18.45 -11.26
N TYR A 102 5.49 17.12 -11.22
CA TYR A 102 5.94 16.28 -10.10
C TYR A 102 5.25 16.51 -8.74
N ASP A 103 3.97 16.14 -8.63
CA ASP A 103 3.25 16.06 -7.36
C ASP A 103 3.39 14.65 -6.72
N TRP A 104 4.13 14.57 -5.61
CA TRP A 104 4.38 13.32 -4.89
C TRP A 104 3.11 12.61 -4.42
N ARG A 105 2.02 13.37 -4.19
CA ARG A 105 0.74 12.84 -3.69
C ARG A 105 0.10 11.90 -4.70
N ILE A 106 0.42 12.04 -5.98
CA ILE A 106 -0.04 11.12 -7.03
C ILE A 106 0.53 9.73 -6.80
N PHE A 107 1.85 9.61 -6.56
CA PHE A 107 2.47 8.32 -6.25
C PHE A 107 1.89 7.74 -4.94
N TRP A 108 1.73 8.58 -3.91
CA TRP A 108 1.10 8.14 -2.66
C TRP A 108 -0.27 7.50 -2.88
N HIS A 109 -1.18 8.19 -3.60
CA HIS A 109 -2.53 7.68 -3.84
C HIS A 109 -2.56 6.48 -4.79
N ARG A 110 -1.68 6.40 -5.79
CA ARG A 110 -1.52 5.20 -6.63
C ARG A 110 -1.11 3.99 -5.79
N GLY A 111 -0.16 4.17 -4.86
CA GLY A 111 0.22 3.11 -3.91
C GLY A 111 -0.96 2.58 -3.10
N LEU A 112 -1.84 3.46 -2.62
CA LEU A 112 -3.07 3.07 -1.91
C LEU A 112 -4.07 2.32 -2.79
N VAL A 113 -4.21 2.72 -4.06
CA VAL A 113 -5.02 1.99 -5.05
C VAL A 113 -4.47 0.57 -5.24
N HIS A 114 -3.15 0.42 -5.41
CA HIS A 114 -2.51 -0.89 -5.56
C HIS A 114 -2.68 -1.76 -4.32
N LEU A 115 -2.51 -1.21 -3.11
CA LEU A 115 -2.78 -1.93 -1.87
C LEU A 115 -4.24 -2.40 -1.80
N THR A 116 -5.20 -1.56 -2.16
CA THR A 116 -6.62 -1.93 -2.15
C THR A 116 -6.96 -3.05 -3.15
N ARG A 117 -6.14 -3.21 -4.20
CA ARG A 117 -6.21 -4.32 -5.17
C ARG A 117 -5.40 -5.54 -4.77
N GLY A 118 -4.71 -5.52 -3.62
CA GLY A 118 -3.79 -6.57 -3.19
C GLY A 118 -2.47 -6.61 -3.98
N ALA A 119 -2.19 -5.62 -4.82
CA ALA A 119 -0.99 -5.54 -5.66
C ALA A 119 0.18 -4.91 -4.90
N VAL A 120 0.64 -5.57 -3.83
CA VAL A 120 1.61 -4.99 -2.88
C VAL A 120 2.98 -4.69 -3.52
N ASP A 121 3.46 -5.51 -4.47
CA ASP A 121 4.70 -5.22 -5.20
C ASP A 121 4.61 -3.88 -5.98
N GLN A 122 3.46 -3.60 -6.60
CA GLN A 122 3.25 -2.34 -7.32
C GLN A 122 3.09 -1.17 -6.35
N ALA A 123 2.45 -1.39 -5.20
CA ALA A 123 2.33 -0.38 -4.17
C ALA A 123 3.71 0.02 -3.61
N GLU A 124 4.62 -0.94 -3.42
CA GLU A 124 5.99 -0.68 -2.98
C GLU A 124 6.73 0.29 -3.91
N ASP A 125 6.63 0.09 -5.23
CA ASP A 125 7.26 0.99 -6.22
C ASP A 125 6.74 2.43 -6.11
N GLU A 126 5.42 2.61 -5.94
CA GLU A 126 4.80 3.93 -5.79
C GLU A 126 5.17 4.59 -4.45
N PHE A 127 5.21 3.82 -3.37
CA PHE A 127 5.67 4.33 -2.07
C PHE A 127 7.17 4.64 -2.06
N ALA A 128 7.99 3.93 -2.84
CA ALA A 128 9.40 4.26 -3.03
C ALA A 128 9.57 5.58 -3.79
N ALA A 129 8.74 5.84 -4.81
CA ALA A 129 8.71 7.15 -5.48
C ALA A 129 8.28 8.27 -4.52
N THR A 130 7.31 8.00 -3.65
CA THR A 130 6.88 8.93 -2.59
C THR A 130 8.01 9.20 -1.59
N TYR A 131 8.71 8.16 -1.14
CA TYR A 131 9.87 8.26 -0.25
C TYR A 131 11.01 9.08 -0.89
N ALA A 132 11.27 8.89 -2.18
CA ALA A 132 12.29 9.65 -2.90
C ALA A 132 11.98 11.15 -2.92
N ALA A 133 10.71 11.54 -2.93
CA ALA A 133 10.28 12.93 -2.81
C ALA A 133 10.32 13.45 -1.36
N LEU A 134 10.08 12.57 -0.37
CA LEU A 134 9.92 12.90 1.05
C LEU A 134 10.74 11.99 1.98
N PRO A 135 12.08 12.00 1.91
CA PRO A 135 12.91 11.06 2.67
C PRO A 135 12.86 11.30 4.19
N GLY A 136 12.49 12.51 4.62
CA GLY A 136 12.33 12.87 6.03
C GLY A 136 11.06 12.29 6.67
N GLU A 137 10.03 12.03 5.88
CA GLU A 137 8.69 11.74 6.38
C GLU A 137 8.52 10.29 6.88
N ALA A 138 7.69 10.12 7.91
CA ALA A 138 7.39 8.80 8.47
C ALA A 138 6.40 8.01 7.61
N ALA A 139 5.43 8.69 6.98
CA ALA A 139 4.37 8.05 6.21
C ALA A 139 4.87 7.10 5.10
N PRO A 140 5.77 7.52 4.17
CA PRO A 140 6.28 6.61 3.15
C PRO A 140 7.13 5.47 3.72
N LYS A 141 7.85 5.70 4.83
CA LYS A 141 8.64 4.65 5.50
C LYS A 141 7.74 3.56 6.10
N LEU A 142 6.62 3.96 6.73
CA LEU A 142 5.64 3.01 7.24
C LEU A 142 5.01 2.18 6.13
N ALA A 143 4.67 2.82 5.00
CA ALA A 143 4.10 2.12 3.85
C ALA A 143 5.10 1.13 3.22
N LEU A 144 6.37 1.50 3.08
CA LEU A 144 7.43 0.60 2.62
C LEU A 144 7.71 -0.54 3.60
N GLY A 145 7.74 -0.25 4.90
CA GLY A 145 7.89 -1.27 5.94
C GLY A 145 6.77 -2.31 5.88
N TYR A 146 5.52 -1.86 5.73
CA TYR A 146 4.39 -2.75 5.52
C TYR A 146 4.56 -3.63 4.27
N CYS A 147 4.94 -3.03 3.13
CA CYS A 147 5.16 -3.80 1.90
C CYS A 147 6.23 -4.87 2.10
N ALA A 148 7.38 -4.51 2.70
CA ALA A 148 8.45 -5.45 2.98
C ALA A 148 8.00 -6.61 3.89
N GLU A 149 7.26 -6.33 4.96
CA GLU A 149 6.74 -7.36 5.87
C GLU A 149 5.72 -8.29 5.18
N TYR A 150 4.78 -7.72 4.43
CA TYR A 150 3.75 -8.48 3.71
C TYR A 150 4.37 -9.39 2.64
N LEU A 151 5.31 -8.84 1.85
CA LEU A 151 6.01 -9.59 0.82
C LEU A 151 6.98 -10.62 1.40
N ALA A 152 7.57 -10.40 2.56
CA ALA A 152 8.37 -11.42 3.24
C ALA A 152 7.51 -12.55 3.80
N ALA A 153 6.33 -12.23 4.34
CA ALA A 153 5.38 -13.22 4.86
C ALA A 153 4.83 -14.15 3.77
N ARG A 154 4.60 -13.64 2.54
CA ARG A 154 4.13 -14.47 1.41
C ARG A 154 5.11 -15.58 1.02
N PHE A 155 6.40 -15.37 1.24
CA PHE A 155 7.44 -16.36 0.94
C PHE A 155 7.74 -17.28 2.13
N ARG A 156 7.23 -16.95 3.32
CA ARG A 156 7.32 -17.78 4.52
C ARG A 156 6.14 -18.74 4.53
N GLU A 157 6.22 -19.79 3.72
CA GLU A 157 5.31 -20.95 3.77
C GLU A 157 5.09 -21.42 5.24
N PRO A 158 3.86 -21.81 5.65
CA PRO A 158 3.58 -22.43 6.96
C PRO A 158 4.23 -23.82 7.20
N GLY A 159 5.26 -24.19 6.43
CA GLY A 159 5.90 -25.51 6.46
C GLY A 159 7.16 -25.63 7.32
N ALA A 160 7.76 -24.53 7.76
CA ALA A 160 8.97 -24.56 8.60
C ALA A 160 8.61 -24.36 10.08
N ARG A 161 7.88 -25.32 10.66
CA ARG A 161 7.93 -25.49 12.11
C ARG A 161 9.34 -25.96 12.43
N GLU A 162 10.13 -25.17 13.15
CA GLU A 162 11.39 -25.67 13.72
C GLU A 162 11.09 -27.01 14.40
N PRO A 163 11.83 -28.09 14.08
CA PRO A 163 11.70 -29.31 14.86
C PRO A 163 12.03 -28.93 16.30
N GLY A 164 11.03 -29.06 17.18
CA GLY A 164 11.26 -28.95 18.61
C GLY A 164 12.39 -29.90 19.02
N PRO A 165 13.13 -29.60 20.08
CA PRO A 165 14.21 -30.46 20.53
C PRO A 165 13.70 -31.90 20.64
N PRO A 166 14.46 -32.90 20.14
CA PRO A 166 13.98 -34.28 20.11
C PRO A 166 13.62 -34.72 21.53
N GLY A 167 12.39 -35.19 21.71
CA GLY A 167 12.00 -35.91 22.91
C GLY A 167 12.85 -37.18 23.05
N PRO A 168 13.03 -37.70 24.27
CA PRO A 168 14.02 -38.74 24.58
C PRO A 168 13.86 -40.08 23.85
N ASP A 169 12.78 -40.29 23.08
CA ASP A 169 12.39 -41.61 22.60
C ASP A 169 12.47 -41.81 21.08
N ALA A 170 13.05 -40.87 20.32
CA ALA A 170 13.12 -40.98 18.85
C ALA A 170 14.36 -41.73 18.35
N GLN A 171 14.42 -43.04 18.58
CA GLN A 171 15.30 -43.96 17.84
C GLN A 171 14.50 -44.70 16.76
N GLY A 172 14.87 -44.47 15.51
CA GLY A 172 14.62 -45.41 14.41
C GLY A 172 13.46 -45.09 13.48
N ALA A 173 13.73 -44.36 12.40
CA ALA A 173 13.03 -44.58 11.13
C ALA A 173 13.92 -44.16 9.96
N ALA A 174 14.03 -45.06 8.98
CA ALA A 174 15.06 -45.11 7.96
C ALA A 174 14.83 -44.17 6.76
N VAL A 175 15.95 -43.79 6.15
CA VAL A 175 16.08 -43.07 4.88
C VAL A 175 15.62 -43.94 3.71
N ARG A 176 14.75 -43.40 2.85
CA ARG A 176 14.61 -43.82 1.43
C ARG A 176 14.27 -42.60 0.56
N GLY A 177 15.09 -42.34 -0.44
CA GLY A 177 14.69 -41.63 -1.67
C GLY A 177 14.84 -42.57 -2.88
N PRO A 178 14.81 -42.06 -4.13
CA PRO A 178 13.95 -41.03 -4.70
C PRO A 178 13.13 -41.58 -5.89
N ALA A 179 12.22 -40.81 -6.48
CA ALA A 179 11.67 -41.11 -7.81
C ALA A 179 11.42 -39.84 -8.64
N LEU A 180 12.05 -39.81 -9.82
CA LEU A 180 11.98 -38.78 -10.85
C LEU A 180 10.78 -39.01 -11.78
N ARG A 181 10.09 -37.94 -12.20
CA ARG A 181 9.40 -37.86 -13.51
C ARG A 181 9.04 -36.40 -13.87
N GLY A 182 9.49 -35.92 -15.04
CA GLY A 182 8.92 -34.73 -15.75
C GLY A 182 8.07 -35.18 -16.95
N PRO A 183 7.83 -34.36 -18.01
CA PRO A 183 7.73 -32.89 -18.13
C PRO A 183 6.47 -32.40 -18.92
N GLY A 184 6.27 -31.06 -19.04
CA GLY A 184 5.37 -30.35 -20.00
C GLY A 184 4.14 -29.69 -19.35
N GLY A 185 3.89 -28.36 -19.34
CA GLY A 185 3.83 -27.31 -20.39
C GLY A 185 2.33 -26.92 -20.62
N PRO A 186 1.90 -25.72 -21.10
CA PRO A 186 2.62 -24.50 -21.51
C PRO A 186 2.20 -23.22 -20.75
N GLY A 187 2.92 -22.12 -21.02
CA GLY A 187 2.80 -20.84 -20.33
C GLY A 187 1.62 -19.96 -20.75
N VAL A 188 1.25 -19.07 -19.82
CA VAL A 188 0.39 -17.90 -20.06
C VAL A 188 1.24 -16.65 -19.84
N ARG A 189 1.32 -15.86 -20.91
CA ARG A 189 2.09 -14.62 -21.05
C ARG A 189 1.33 -13.49 -20.35
N ALA A 190 1.98 -12.84 -19.39
CA ALA A 190 1.48 -11.61 -18.78
C ALA A 190 1.48 -10.47 -19.81
N PRO A 191 0.45 -9.58 -19.82
CA PRO A 191 0.56 -8.32 -20.53
C PRO A 191 1.47 -7.37 -19.75
N ASP A 192 2.60 -7.07 -20.39
CA ASP A 192 3.59 -6.08 -19.99
C ASP A 192 3.08 -4.70 -20.42
N ALA A 193 2.89 -3.80 -19.45
CA ALA A 193 2.74 -2.37 -19.67
C ALA A 193 3.20 -1.64 -18.40
N ARG A 194 4.50 -1.77 -18.08
CA ARG A 194 5.15 -0.84 -17.15
C ARG A 194 5.19 0.54 -17.81
N GLU A 195 4.47 1.51 -17.25
CA GLU A 195 4.77 2.92 -17.51
C GLU A 195 6.20 3.20 -17.01
N PRO A 196 7.13 3.68 -17.87
CA PRO A 196 8.55 3.76 -17.57
C PRO A 196 8.96 4.85 -16.55
N ASP A 197 8.01 5.61 -16.01
CA ASP A 197 8.30 6.81 -15.24
C ASP A 197 8.59 6.51 -13.75
N ALA A 198 7.74 5.71 -13.10
CA ALA A 198 7.91 5.33 -11.68
C ALA A 198 9.16 4.46 -11.46
N ALA A 199 9.41 3.50 -12.36
CA ALA A 199 10.58 2.63 -12.29
C ALA A 199 11.90 3.42 -12.51
N GLN A 200 11.92 4.43 -13.39
CA GLN A 200 13.09 5.30 -13.55
C GLN A 200 13.28 6.25 -12.36
N ALA A 201 12.21 6.78 -11.78
CA ALA A 201 12.29 7.60 -10.58
C ALA A 201 12.84 6.80 -9.38
N ALA A 202 12.33 5.59 -9.15
CA ALA A 202 12.80 4.67 -8.11
C ALA A 202 14.25 4.23 -8.34
N ALA A 203 14.65 3.93 -9.58
CA ALA A 203 16.03 3.60 -9.92
C ALA A 203 17.00 4.77 -9.69
N ARG A 204 16.60 6.00 -10.03
CA ARG A 204 17.40 7.21 -9.77
C ARG A 204 17.54 7.50 -8.28
N ALA A 205 16.52 7.20 -7.46
CA ALA A 205 16.59 7.33 -6.01
C ALA A 205 17.57 6.32 -5.39
N ARG A 206 17.47 5.03 -5.77
CA ARG A 206 18.40 3.98 -5.32
C ARG A 206 19.86 4.27 -5.71
N ALA A 207 20.08 4.85 -6.89
CA ALA A 207 21.42 5.22 -7.34
C ALA A 207 22.04 6.39 -6.54
N ARG A 208 21.22 7.31 -6.00
CA ARG A 208 21.70 8.42 -5.15
C ARG A 208 22.09 7.96 -3.76
N GLU A 209 21.37 6.99 -3.19
CA GLU A 209 21.70 6.41 -1.88
C GLU A 209 22.99 5.57 -1.91
N ALA A 210 23.33 4.94 -3.04
CA ALA A 210 24.59 4.21 -3.19
C ALA A 210 25.83 5.10 -3.34
N GLN A 211 25.67 6.41 -3.47
CA GLN A 211 26.74 7.40 -3.68
C GLN A 211 26.96 8.33 -2.49
N ALA A 212 26.21 8.16 -1.40
CA ALA A 212 26.34 8.90 -0.13
C ALA A 212 26.95 8.00 0.96
#